data_AF-A0A661HQX6-F1
#
_entry.id   AF-A0A661HQX6-F1
#
_cell.length_a   1.000
_cell.length_b   1.000
_cell.length_c   1.000
_cell.angle_alpha   90.00
_cell.angle_beta   90.00
_cell.angle_gamma   90.00
#
_symmetry.space_group_name_H-M   'P 1'
#
loop_
_entity.id
_entity.type
_entity.pdbx_description
1 polymer ?
#
loop_
_entity_poly.entity_id
_entity_poly.type
_entity_poly.pdbx_seq_one_letter_code
_entity_poly.pdbx_strand_id
1 'polypeptide(L)'
;MKALKVTLLSGVALLVVGCSTNEPTVNTTKQIVTLENGKQYSVPQGSSYTKAPVTDKVIKRYTELGVKDCQNGDITWETESVASSINKVLRTGSKDEGLAIYRKAAKEGTVGCSSPLSNK
;
A
#
# COMPACT_ATOMS: atom_id res chain seq x y z
N MET A 1 -53.87 31.41 -32.08
CA MET A 1 -52.58 31.26 -31.39
C MET A 1 -52.79 30.50 -30.11
N LYS A 2 -52.18 29.31 -29.94
CA LYS A 2 -51.78 28.70 -28.67
C LYS A 2 -51.10 27.37 -29.00
N ALA A 3 -49.78 27.44 -29.20
CA ALA A 3 -48.94 26.28 -29.46
C ALA A 3 -48.75 25.51 -28.15
N LEU A 4 -49.12 24.23 -28.17
CA LEU A 4 -48.85 23.26 -27.11
C LEU A 4 -47.35 22.93 -27.14
N LYS A 5 -46.55 23.52 -26.25
CA LYS A 5 -45.15 23.16 -26.07
C LYS A 5 -45.07 22.00 -25.08
N VAL A 6 -44.92 20.79 -25.60
CA VAL A 6 -44.51 19.62 -24.82
C VAL A 6 -43.01 19.75 -24.59
N THR A 7 -42.62 20.22 -23.40
CA THR A 7 -41.22 20.23 -22.99
C THR A 7 -40.87 18.84 -22.46
N LEU A 8 -40.43 17.97 -23.37
CA LEU A 8 -39.54 16.85 -23.03
C LEU A 8 -38.25 17.43 -22.46
N LEU A 9 -37.86 17.07 -21.24
CA LEU A 9 -36.46 16.98 -20.79
C LEU A 9 -36.41 16.27 -19.42
N SER A 10 -36.94 15.05 -19.39
CA SER A 10 -36.57 14.06 -18.37
C SER A 10 -35.28 13.40 -18.84
N GLY A 11 -34.15 13.67 -18.19
CA GLY A 11 -32.90 13.01 -18.57
C GLY A 11 -31.63 13.64 -18.03
N VAL A 12 -31.52 13.80 -16.71
CA VAL A 12 -30.18 13.79 -16.09
C VAL A 12 -30.04 12.44 -15.42
N ALA A 13 -29.67 11.45 -16.24
CA ALA A 13 -29.09 10.22 -15.72
C ALA A 13 -27.78 10.64 -15.04
N LEU A 14 -27.82 10.70 -13.70
CA LEU A 14 -26.61 10.64 -12.89
C LEU A 14 -25.95 9.30 -13.21
N LEU A 15 -25.05 9.33 -14.19
CA LEU A 15 -24.01 8.32 -14.34
C LEU A 15 -23.13 8.46 -13.10
N VAL A 16 -23.58 7.85 -12.01
CA VAL A 16 -22.69 7.38 -10.95
C VAL A 16 -21.89 6.28 -11.63
N VAL A 17 -20.87 6.68 -12.38
CA VAL A 17 -19.72 5.83 -12.65
C VAL A 17 -19.13 5.56 -11.28
N GLY A 18 -19.69 4.56 -10.61
CA GLY A 18 -18.99 3.88 -9.54
C GLY A 18 -17.70 3.42 -10.18
N CYS A 19 -16.61 4.14 -9.91
CA CYS A 19 -15.27 3.62 -10.05
C CYS A 19 -15.23 2.40 -9.14
N SER A 20 -15.69 1.26 -9.65
CA SER A 20 -15.20 -0.04 -9.23
C SER A 20 -13.70 0.08 -9.42
N THR A 21 -12.99 0.38 -8.33
CA THR A 21 -11.56 0.19 -8.27
C THR A 21 -11.35 -1.30 -8.48
N ASN A 22 -11.26 -1.72 -9.74
CA ASN A 22 -10.68 -2.99 -10.17
C ASN A 22 -9.16 -2.96 -9.90
N GLU A 23 -8.74 -2.36 -8.78
CA GLU A 23 -7.39 -2.53 -8.30
C GLU A 23 -7.30 -3.97 -7.84
N PRO A 24 -6.34 -4.76 -8.35
CA PRO A 24 -6.12 -6.10 -7.88
C PRO A 24 -5.92 -6.04 -6.36
N THR A 25 -6.80 -6.70 -5.61
CA THR A 25 -6.62 -6.81 -4.17
C THR A 25 -5.33 -7.59 -3.94
N VAL A 26 -4.32 -6.93 -3.39
CA VAL A 26 -3.04 -7.59 -3.12
C VAL A 26 -3.30 -8.69 -2.09
N ASN A 27 -3.10 -9.93 -2.51
CA ASN A 27 -3.29 -11.07 -1.64
C ASN A 27 -2.05 -11.24 -0.75
N THR A 28 -2.10 -10.63 0.43
CA THR A 28 -1.02 -10.72 1.42
C THR A 28 -0.87 -12.12 2.04
N THR A 29 -1.83 -13.03 1.81
CA THR A 29 -1.73 -14.42 2.27
C THR A 29 -0.81 -15.27 1.41
N LYS A 30 -0.69 -14.95 0.11
CA LYS A 30 0.20 -15.68 -0.79
C LYS A 30 1.60 -15.11 -0.67
N GLN A 31 2.54 -15.95 -0.25
CA GLN A 31 3.92 -15.58 0.00
C GLN A 31 4.83 -16.07 -1.12
N ILE A 32 5.92 -15.35 -1.38
CA ILE A 32 7.02 -15.74 -2.25
C ILE A 32 8.34 -15.67 -1.48
N VAL A 33 9.32 -16.46 -1.92
CA VAL A 33 10.68 -16.43 -1.35
C VAL A 33 11.56 -15.52 -2.21
N THR A 34 12.21 -14.54 -1.59
CA THR A 34 13.25 -13.71 -2.21
C THR A 34 14.61 -13.91 -1.55
N LEU A 35 15.69 -13.69 -2.29
CA LEU A 35 17.07 -13.79 -1.82
C LEU A 35 17.70 -12.40 -1.75
N GLU A 36 17.89 -11.86 -0.55
CA GLU A 36 18.50 -10.55 -0.32
C GLU A 36 19.74 -10.70 0.57
N ASN A 37 20.88 -10.19 0.12
CA ASN A 37 22.18 -10.30 0.84
C ASN A 37 22.52 -11.74 1.28
N GLY A 38 22.23 -12.72 0.41
CA GLY A 38 22.50 -14.14 0.68
C GLY A 38 21.55 -14.80 1.69
N LYS A 39 20.53 -14.10 2.19
CA LYS A 39 19.50 -14.63 3.08
C LYS A 39 18.16 -14.73 2.35
N GLN A 40 17.40 -15.78 2.65
CA GLN A 40 16.08 -15.97 2.08
C GLN A 40 15.01 -15.36 2.99
N TYR A 41 14.01 -14.71 2.39
CA TYR A 41 12.91 -14.06 3.10
C TYR A 41 11.57 -14.46 2.46
N SER A 42 10.54 -14.62 3.29
CA SER A 42 9.15 -14.77 2.83
C SER A 42 8.48 -13.40 2.83
N VAL A 43 8.02 -12.95 1.67
CA VAL A 43 7.29 -11.69 1.50
C VAL A 43 5.98 -11.93 0.74
N PRO A 44 4.95 -11.09 0.92
CA PRO A 44 3.75 -11.16 0.10
C PRO A 44 4.04 -11.10 -1.40
N GLN A 45 3.34 -11.91 -2.19
CA GLN A 45 3.46 -11.87 -3.64
C GLN A 45 3.01 -10.50 -4.16
N GLY A 46 3.80 -9.89 -5.06
CA GLY A 46 3.50 -8.56 -5.62
C GLY A 46 3.73 -7.42 -4.63
N SER A 47 4.53 -7.65 -3.59
CA SER A 47 5.04 -6.57 -2.74
C SER A 47 6.35 -6.01 -3.29
N SER A 48 6.56 -4.72 -3.05
CA SER A 48 7.89 -4.12 -3.11
C SER A 48 8.59 -4.36 -1.78
N TYR A 49 9.89 -4.65 -1.79
CA TYR A 49 10.65 -4.93 -0.58
C TYR A 49 12.06 -4.37 -0.64
N THR A 50 12.65 -4.12 0.53
CA THR A 50 13.99 -3.54 0.65
C THR A 50 15.06 -4.60 0.45
N LYS A 51 16.12 -4.23 -0.27
CA LYS A 51 17.33 -5.06 -0.42
C LYS A 51 18.23 -5.02 0.81
N ALA A 52 18.19 -3.91 1.55
CA ALA A 52 18.99 -3.74 2.76
C ALA A 52 18.18 -4.20 3.98
N PRO A 53 18.83 -4.85 4.97
CA PRO A 53 18.19 -5.18 6.22
C PRO A 53 17.87 -3.90 7.01
N VAL A 54 16.81 -3.95 7.80
CA VAL A 54 16.41 -2.85 8.68
C VAL A 54 17.42 -2.69 9.82
N THR A 55 17.62 -1.44 10.21
CA THR A 55 18.43 -1.03 11.36
C THR A 55 17.53 -0.55 12.49
N ASP A 56 18.09 -0.39 13.69
CA ASP A 56 17.34 0.09 14.87
C ASP A 56 16.61 1.42 14.62
N LYS A 57 17.19 2.30 13.80
CA LYS A 57 16.55 3.55 13.39
C LYS A 57 15.30 3.33 12.54
N VAL A 58 15.35 2.37 11.61
CA VAL A 58 14.21 2.01 10.76
C VAL A 58 13.14 1.33 11.60
N ILE A 59 13.53 0.39 12.47
CA ILE A 59 12.63 -0.30 13.39
C ILE A 59 11.85 0.72 14.23
N LYS A 60 12.54 1.65 14.90
CA LYS A 60 11.89 2.69 15.71
C LYS A 60 10.84 3.47 14.92
N ARG A 61 11.20 3.92 13.71
CA ARG A 61 10.28 4.67 12.84
C ARG A 61 9.07 3.85 12.42
N TYR A 62 9.27 2.58 12.07
CA TYR A 62 8.20 1.68 11.65
C TYR A 62 7.26 1.35 12.82
N THR A 63 7.80 1.18 14.02
CA THR A 63 7.01 1.02 15.25
C THR A 63 6.17 2.26 15.55
N GLU A 64 6.73 3.48 15.40
CA GLU A 64 5.97 4.73 15.55
C GLU A 64 4.84 4.88 14.51
N LEU A 65 4.97 4.21 13.36
CA LEU A 65 3.95 4.16 12.31
C LEU A 65 2.93 3.03 12.52
N GLY A 66 3.11 2.20 13.56
CA GLY A 66 2.21 1.09 13.88
C GLY A 66 2.54 -0.22 13.18
N VAL A 67 3.67 -0.31 12.45
CA VAL A 67 4.16 -1.58 11.91
C VAL A 67 4.77 -2.39 13.05
N LYS A 68 4.26 -3.61 13.23
CA LYS A 68 4.63 -4.48 14.34
C LYS A 68 5.73 -5.46 13.94
N ASP A 69 6.40 -5.98 14.96
CA ASP A 69 7.28 -7.16 14.88
C ASP A 69 8.51 -7.03 13.97
N CYS A 70 8.94 -5.80 13.64
CA CYS A 70 10.21 -5.56 12.95
C CYS A 70 11.41 -5.78 13.86
N GLN A 71 12.40 -6.55 13.39
CA GLN A 71 13.63 -6.89 14.10
C GLN A 71 14.87 -6.57 13.28
N ASN A 72 16.02 -6.45 13.95
CA ASN A 72 17.29 -6.17 13.28
C ASN A 72 17.64 -7.35 12.35
N GLY A 73 17.93 -7.04 11.08
CA GLY A 73 18.17 -8.06 10.06
C GLY A 73 16.95 -8.46 9.24
N ASP A 74 15.75 -7.97 9.57
CA ASP A 74 14.57 -8.10 8.71
C ASP A 74 14.70 -7.27 7.44
N ILE A 75 13.89 -7.56 6.43
CA ILE A 75 13.59 -6.63 5.34
C ILE A 75 12.19 -6.05 5.51
N THR A 76 11.96 -4.82 5.04
CA THR A 76 10.59 -4.28 4.96
C THR A 76 9.97 -4.64 3.63
N TRP A 77 8.66 -4.83 3.62
CA TRP A 77 7.87 -4.95 2.40
C TRP A 77 6.63 -4.06 2.47
N GLU A 78 6.16 -3.61 1.33
CA GLU A 78 4.92 -2.87 1.16
C GLU A 78 4.22 -3.30 -0.13
N THR A 79 2.90 -3.26 -0.14
CA THR A 79 2.15 -3.55 -1.38
C THR A 79 2.46 -2.53 -2.48
N GLU A 80 2.32 -2.91 -3.75
CA GLU A 80 2.54 -2.00 -4.88
C GLU A 80 1.69 -0.72 -4.81
N SER A 81 0.46 -0.80 -4.32
CA SER A 81 -0.42 0.38 -4.14
C SER A 81 0.12 1.35 -3.09
N VAL A 82 0.65 0.83 -1.98
CA VAL A 82 1.32 1.61 -0.95
C VAL A 82 2.60 2.24 -1.51
N ALA A 83 3.44 1.46 -2.18
CA ALA A 83 4.66 1.95 -2.82
C ALA A 83 4.39 3.08 -3.82
N SER A 84 3.36 2.93 -4.66
CA SER A 84 2.92 3.94 -5.61
C SER A 84 2.44 5.22 -4.91
N SER A 85 1.64 5.07 -3.84
CA SER A 85 1.13 6.20 -3.06
C SER A 85 2.25 6.97 -2.37
N ILE A 86 3.23 6.27 -1.77
CA ILE A 86 4.40 6.88 -1.16
C ILE A 86 5.25 7.60 -2.21
N ASN A 87 5.52 6.96 -3.36
CA ASN A 87 6.26 7.59 -4.46
C ASN A 87 5.59 8.86 -4.99
N LYS A 88 4.25 8.89 -5.03
CA LYS A 88 3.50 10.10 -5.38
C LYS A 88 3.71 11.20 -4.36
N VAL A 89 3.58 10.90 -3.07
CA VAL A 89 3.80 11.89 -2.00
C VAL A 89 5.24 12.38 -1.97
N LEU A 90 6.23 11.54 -2.22
CA LEU A 90 7.65 11.96 -2.29
C LEU A 90 7.90 12.99 -3.40
N ARG A 91 7.10 13.00 -4.47
CA ARG A 91 7.26 13.94 -5.60
C ARG A 91 6.54 15.26 -5.37
N THR A 92 5.34 15.22 -4.78
CA THR A 92 4.43 16.39 -4.79
C THR A 92 3.69 16.64 -3.49
N GLY A 93 3.81 15.76 -2.50
CA GLY A 93 3.04 15.78 -1.27
C GLY A 93 3.82 16.29 -0.06
N SER A 94 3.16 16.27 1.09
CA SER A 94 3.79 16.64 2.37
C SER A 94 4.33 15.43 3.12
N LYS A 95 5.27 15.66 4.04
CA LYS A 95 5.76 14.61 4.95
C LYS A 95 4.61 13.99 5.75
N ASP A 96 3.64 14.79 6.19
CA ASP A 96 2.53 14.32 7.02
C ASP A 96 1.56 13.43 6.24
N GLU A 97 1.33 13.71 4.96
CA GLU A 97 0.60 12.81 4.06
C GLU A 97 1.29 11.46 3.94
N GLY A 98 2.62 11.46 3.80
CA GLY A 98 3.40 10.22 3.71
C GLY A 98 3.31 9.40 5.00
N LEU A 99 3.36 10.05 6.16
CA LEU A 99 3.17 9.41 7.46
C LEU A 99 1.74 8.86 7.60
N ALA A 100 0.72 9.57 7.12
CA ALA A 100 -0.66 9.11 7.15
C ALA A 100 -0.88 7.86 6.29
N ILE A 101 -0.26 7.80 5.11
CA ILE A 101 -0.29 6.60 4.24
C ILE A 101 0.34 5.41 4.95
N TYR A 102 1.54 5.57 5.53
CA TYR A 102 2.19 4.47 6.25
C TYR A 102 1.38 3.97 7.45
N ARG A 103 0.79 4.87 8.25
CA ARG A 103 -0.06 4.48 9.38
C ARG A 103 -1.30 3.72 8.94
N LYS A 104 -1.94 4.16 7.85
CA LYS A 104 -3.07 3.45 7.24
C LYS A 104 -2.64 2.07 6.76
N ALA A 105 -1.54 1.98 6.02
CA ALA A 105 -1.01 0.72 5.52
C ALA A 105 -0.67 -0.27 6.65
N ALA A 106 -0.08 0.23 7.75
CA ALA A 106 0.23 -0.58 8.91
C ALA A 106 -1.02 -1.17 9.57
N LYS A 107 -2.08 -0.35 9.69
CA LYS A 107 -3.38 -0.78 10.21
C LYS A 107 -4.06 -1.81 9.30
N GLU A 108 -3.89 -1.67 8.00
CA GLU A 108 -4.49 -2.54 6.98
C GLU A 108 -3.65 -3.80 6.70
N GLY A 109 -2.45 -3.92 7.28
CA GLY A 109 -1.55 -5.04 7.04
C GLY A 109 -0.99 -5.07 5.61
N THR A 110 -0.84 -3.90 4.97
CA THR A 110 -0.31 -3.74 3.60
C THR A 110 1.13 -3.22 3.57
N VAL A 111 1.77 -3.16 4.72
CA VAL A 111 3.20 -2.94 4.94
C VAL A 111 3.64 -3.78 6.14
N GLY A 112 4.87 -4.28 6.13
CA GLY A 112 5.38 -5.13 7.19
C GLY A 112 6.89 -5.33 7.14
N CYS A 113 7.36 -6.17 8.06
CA CYS A 113 8.71 -6.68 8.10
C CYS A 113 8.72 -8.20 7.90
N SER A 114 9.79 -8.72 7.33
CA SER A 114 10.02 -10.15 7.14
C SER A 114 11.41 -10.51 7.63
N SER A 115 11.47 -11.45 8.56
CA SER A 115 12.73 -12.00 9.05
C SER A 115 13.33 -13.03 8.08
N PRO A 116 14.66 -13.22 8.11
CA PRO A 116 15.31 -14.29 7.38
C PRO A 116 14.71 -15.65 7.74
N LEU A 117 14.49 -16.51 6.74
CA LEU A 117 13.98 -17.87 6.96
C LEU A 117 14.92 -18.74 7.79
N SER A 118 16.22 -18.41 7.84
CA SER A 118 17.20 -19.07 8.70
C SER A 118 16.99 -18.81 10.20
N ASN A 119 16.17 -17.82 10.56
CA ASN A 119 15.91 -17.43 11.95
C ASN A 119 14.63 -18.09 12.53
N LYS A 120 13.95 -18.93 11.73
CA LYS A 120 12.77 -19.70 12.14
C LYS A 120 13.19 -21.12 12.52
#